data_AF-A0A961Z3E6-F1
#
_entry.id   AF-A0A961Z3E6-F1
#
_cell.length_a   1.000
_cell.length_b   1.000
_cell.length_c   1.000
_cell.angle_alpha   90.00
_cell.angle_beta   90.00
_cell.angle_gamma   90.00
#
_symmetry.space_group_name_H-M   'P 1'
#
loop_
_entity.id
_entity.type
_entity.pdbx_description
1 polymer ?
#
loop_
_entity_poly.entity_id
_entity_poly.type
_entity_poly.pdbx_seq_one_letter_code
_entity_poly.pdbx_strand_id
1 'polypeptide(L)'
;MAKTSDAKLLHLESLRGIAALAVAVYHLQLGSVFNNAVTDNAWLMVDFFFVLSGYVMALNYGERITTPTEMVSFQKKRFLRLFPLHVVMLLVFLAFEVAKYFAEARSGIVANSPAFTDNNAISFVFNFLLMHNLFGAEETWNGPSWSISAE
;
A
#
# COMPACT_ATOMS: atom_id res chain seq x y z
N MET A 1 -24.48 29.40 0.29
CA MET A 1 -24.63 28.33 -0.72
C MET A 1 -23.46 27.32 -0.65
N ALA A 2 -23.04 26.90 0.55
CA ALA A 2 -21.84 26.08 0.79
C ALA A 2 -22.12 24.60 1.11
N LYS A 3 -23.39 24.17 1.09
CA LYS A 3 -23.81 22.86 1.63
C LYS A 3 -23.71 21.70 0.61
N THR A 4 -23.58 22.00 -0.68
CA THR A 4 -23.60 21.00 -1.76
C THR A 4 -22.24 20.39 -2.09
N SER A 5 -21.11 21.09 -1.86
CA SER A 5 -19.77 20.52 -2.09
C SER A 5 -19.43 19.47 -1.05
N ASP A 6 -19.70 19.74 0.23
CA ASP A 6 -19.37 18.85 1.34
C ASP A 6 -20.20 17.57 1.28
N ALA A 7 -21.48 17.68 0.95
CA ALA A 7 -22.34 16.52 0.73
C ALA A 7 -21.84 15.69 -0.46
N LYS A 8 -21.45 16.30 -1.60
CA LYS A 8 -20.95 15.56 -2.76
C LYS A 8 -19.63 14.83 -2.46
N LEU A 9 -18.73 15.46 -1.70
CA LEU A 9 -17.49 14.81 -1.25
C LEU A 9 -17.78 13.66 -0.29
N LEU A 10 -18.77 13.78 0.60
CA LEU A 10 -19.18 12.71 1.52
C LEU A 10 -19.61 11.43 0.79
N HIS A 11 -20.34 11.54 -0.33
CA HIS A 11 -20.73 10.36 -1.12
C HIS A 11 -19.50 9.67 -1.74
N LEU A 12 -18.51 10.44 -2.20
CA LEU A 12 -17.27 9.91 -2.77
C LEU A 12 -16.32 9.36 -1.69
N GLU A 13 -16.31 9.94 -0.49
CA GLU A 13 -15.66 9.36 0.71
C GLU A 13 -16.29 8.00 1.06
N SER A 14 -17.62 7.91 1.04
CA SER A 14 -18.36 6.68 1.36
C SER A 14 -18.04 5.55 0.37
N LEU A 15 -17.96 5.86 -0.93
CA LEU A 15 -17.58 4.90 -1.97
C LEU A 15 -16.15 4.37 -1.79
N ARG A 16 -15.20 5.20 -1.34
CA ARG A 16 -13.85 4.73 -0.97
C ARG A 16 -13.89 3.75 0.20
N GLY A 17 -14.73 4.00 1.20
CA GLY A 17 -14.94 3.08 2.32
C GLY A 17 -15.45 1.71 1.85
N ILE A 18 -16.44 1.69 0.94
CA ILE A 18 -16.97 0.45 0.36
C ILE A 18 -15.88 -0.29 -0.44
N ALA A 19 -15.10 0.41 -1.25
CA ALA A 19 -14.00 -0.18 -2.02
C ALA A 19 -12.93 -0.79 -1.10
N ALA A 20 -12.52 -0.09 -0.04
CA ALA A 20 -11.56 -0.59 0.94
C ALA A 20 -12.07 -1.85 1.67
N LEU A 21 -13.37 -1.89 2.03
CA LEU A 21 -13.98 -3.07 2.62
C LEU A 21 -14.01 -4.26 1.67
N ALA A 22 -14.29 -4.04 0.38
CA ALA A 22 -14.26 -5.10 -0.62
C ALA A 22 -12.85 -5.70 -0.77
N VAL A 23 -11.79 -4.86 -0.78
CA VAL A 23 -10.39 -5.32 -0.80
C VAL A 23 -10.03 -6.09 0.49
N ALA A 24 -10.55 -5.67 1.65
CA ALA A 24 -10.34 -6.41 2.89
C ALA A 24 -10.99 -7.80 2.82
N VAL A 25 -12.22 -7.90 2.31
CA VAL A 25 -12.91 -9.20 2.12
C VAL A 25 -12.15 -10.11 1.15
N TYR A 26 -11.59 -9.55 0.06
CA TYR A 26 -10.74 -10.31 -0.87
C TYR A 26 -9.56 -11.01 -0.17
N HIS A 27 -8.88 -10.31 0.75
CA HIS A 27 -7.72 -10.86 1.46
C HIS A 27 -8.09 -11.85 2.57
N LEU A 28 -9.31 -11.79 3.12
CA LEU A 28 -9.72 -12.69 4.20
C LEU A 28 -9.96 -14.14 3.75
N GLN A 29 -10.13 -14.39 2.44
CA GLN A 29 -10.29 -15.73 1.84
C GLN A 29 -11.19 -16.67 2.67
N LEU A 30 -12.34 -16.17 3.14
CA LEU A 30 -13.16 -16.76 4.22
C LEU A 30 -13.82 -18.11 3.89
N GLY A 31 -13.53 -18.73 2.74
CA GLY A 31 -13.83 -20.13 2.44
C GLY A 31 -15.26 -20.57 2.79
N SER A 32 -16.27 -19.85 2.29
CA SER A 32 -17.68 -20.23 2.48
C SER A 32 -18.60 -19.45 1.52
N VAL A 33 -19.45 -18.56 2.04
CA VAL A 33 -20.46 -17.78 1.27
C VAL A 33 -19.87 -16.56 0.55
N PHE A 34 -18.67 -16.16 0.96
CA PHE A 34 -17.91 -15.02 0.42
C PHE A 34 -16.87 -15.43 -0.63
N ASN A 35 -16.89 -16.67 -1.16
CA ASN A 35 -16.13 -17.04 -2.35
C ASN A 35 -17.11 -17.09 -3.53
N ASN A 36 -17.38 -15.92 -4.10
CA ASN A 36 -18.20 -15.77 -5.28
C ASN A 36 -17.48 -14.90 -6.31
N ALA A 37 -18.02 -14.83 -7.53
CA ALA A 37 -17.40 -14.05 -8.61
C ALA A 37 -17.20 -12.57 -8.25
N VAL A 38 -17.97 -12.00 -7.32
CA VAL A 38 -17.82 -10.60 -6.91
C VAL A 38 -16.61 -10.42 -6.00
N THR A 39 -16.44 -11.30 -5.02
CA THR A 39 -15.30 -11.26 -4.09
C THR A 39 -14.01 -11.63 -4.79
N ASP A 40 -14.03 -12.60 -5.71
CA ASP A 40 -12.82 -13.03 -6.44
C ASP A 40 -12.26 -11.93 -7.35
N ASN A 41 -13.12 -11.02 -7.81
CA ASN A 41 -12.74 -9.87 -8.64
C ASN A 41 -12.61 -8.57 -7.83
N ALA A 42 -12.70 -8.63 -6.49
CA ALA A 42 -12.63 -7.44 -5.65
C ALA A 42 -11.24 -6.78 -5.63
N TRP A 43 -10.20 -7.42 -6.19
CA TRP A 43 -8.92 -6.77 -6.47
C TRP A 43 -9.07 -5.54 -7.40
N LEU A 44 -10.05 -5.53 -8.31
CA LEU A 44 -10.38 -4.38 -9.18
C LEU A 44 -10.84 -3.15 -8.37
N MET A 45 -11.27 -3.34 -7.12
CA MET A 45 -11.66 -2.24 -6.25
C MET A 45 -10.44 -1.41 -5.80
N VAL A 46 -9.22 -1.94 -5.91
CA VAL A 46 -7.98 -1.17 -5.70
C VAL A 46 -7.84 -0.09 -6.78
N ASP A 47 -8.04 -0.45 -8.06
CA ASP A 47 -7.99 0.50 -9.18
C ASP A 47 -9.08 1.58 -9.04
N PHE A 48 -10.30 1.15 -8.71
CA PHE A 48 -11.40 2.07 -8.45
C PHE A 48 -11.09 3.03 -7.29
N PHE A 49 -10.49 2.53 -6.20
CA PHE A 49 -10.10 3.33 -5.06
C PHE A 49 -9.06 4.39 -5.44
N PHE A 50 -8.05 4.05 -6.25
CA PHE A 50 -7.02 5.00 -6.69
C PHE A 50 -7.59 6.08 -7.62
N VAL A 51 -8.39 5.71 -8.61
CA VAL A 51 -9.01 6.67 -9.54
C VAL A 51 -9.91 7.66 -8.77
N LEU A 52 -10.72 7.15 -7.85
CA LEU A 52 -11.60 7.98 -7.02
C LEU A 52 -10.83 8.90 -6.08
N SER A 53 -9.73 8.41 -5.50
CA SER A 53 -8.84 9.21 -4.66
C SER A 53 -8.17 10.34 -5.44
N GLY A 54 -7.69 10.05 -6.66
CA GLY A 54 -7.14 11.06 -7.57
C GLY A 54 -8.18 12.13 -7.95
N TYR A 55 -9.41 11.71 -8.27
CA TYR A 55 -10.51 12.63 -8.59
C TYR A 55 -10.85 13.56 -7.41
N VAL A 56 -11.01 13.02 -6.20
CA VAL A 56 -11.30 13.81 -5.00
C VAL A 56 -10.15 14.76 -4.67
N MET A 57 -8.91 14.32 -4.87
CA MET A 57 -7.73 15.15 -4.66
C MET A 57 -7.66 16.30 -5.67
N ALA A 58 -7.93 16.04 -6.94
CA ALA A 58 -7.99 17.07 -7.98
C ALA A 58 -9.08 18.13 -7.70
N LEU A 59 -10.26 17.71 -7.22
CA LEU A 59 -11.32 18.66 -6.84
C LEU A 59 -10.94 19.54 -5.63
N ASN A 60 -10.25 18.98 -4.63
CA ASN A 60 -9.93 19.71 -3.40
C ASN A 60 -8.68 20.60 -3.52
N TYR A 61 -7.70 20.17 -4.32
CA TYR A 61 -6.38 20.82 -4.41
C TYR A 61 -6.12 21.46 -5.78
N GLY A 62 -6.93 21.20 -6.80
CA GLY A 62 -6.71 21.68 -8.17
C GLY A 62 -6.66 23.21 -8.30
N GLU A 63 -7.47 23.93 -7.52
CA GLU A 63 -7.44 25.41 -7.49
C GLU A 63 -6.46 25.97 -6.45
N ARG A 64 -5.89 25.12 -5.58
CA ARG A 64 -5.02 25.52 -4.46
C ARG A 64 -3.53 25.31 -4.73
N ILE A 65 -3.19 24.43 -5.67
CA ILE A 65 -1.82 24.16 -6.09
C ILE A 65 -1.66 24.78 -7.47
N THR A 66 -1.25 26.04 -7.49
CA THR A 66 -1.09 26.82 -8.74
C THR A 66 0.38 27.02 -9.08
N THR A 67 1.27 26.82 -8.11
CA THR A 67 2.71 27.01 -8.26
C THR A 67 3.50 25.72 -8.04
N PRO A 68 4.69 25.57 -8.68
CA PRO A 68 5.56 24.42 -8.46
C PRO A 68 5.99 24.26 -6.99
N THR A 69 6.12 25.37 -6.26
CA THR A 69 6.50 25.37 -4.83
C THR A 69 5.39 24.81 -3.94
N GLU A 70 4.13 25.13 -4.23
CA GLU A 70 2.96 24.53 -3.55
C GLU A 70 2.87 23.03 -3.83
N MET A 71 3.18 22.61 -5.06
CA MET A 71 3.18 21.19 -5.43
C MET A 71 4.26 20.39 -4.68
N VAL A 72 5.48 20.94 -4.59
CA VAL A 72 6.57 20.33 -3.81
C VAL A 72 6.22 20.29 -2.32
N SER A 73 5.62 21.34 -1.77
CA SER A 73 5.17 21.38 -0.38
C SER A 73 4.10 20.32 -0.10
N PHE A 74 3.14 20.15 -1.02
CA PHE A 74 2.13 19.11 -0.94
C PHE A 74 2.74 17.71 -0.96
N GLN A 75 3.60 17.40 -1.93
CA GLN A 75 4.21 16.07 -2.06
C GLN A 75 5.14 15.76 -0.88
N LYS A 76 5.89 16.77 -0.38
CA LYS A 76 6.72 16.61 0.81
C LYS A 76 5.90 16.24 2.05
N LYS A 77 4.74 16.87 2.26
CA LYS A 77 3.83 16.52 3.37
C LYS A 77 3.32 15.09 3.24
N ARG A 78 2.98 14.66 2.02
CA ARG A 78 2.52 13.29 1.75
C ARG A 78 3.63 12.26 2.02
N PHE A 79 4.83 12.51 1.50
CA PHE A 79 6.00 11.66 1.70
C PHE A 79 6.37 11.54 3.18
N LEU A 80 6.47 12.66 3.91
CA LEU A 80 6.81 12.66 5.33
C LEU A 80 5.77 11.97 6.22
N ARG A 81 4.53 11.84 5.74
CA ARG A 81 3.49 11.10 6.45
C ARG A 81 3.62 9.58 6.26
N LEU A 82 3.98 9.12 5.06
CA LEU A 82 4.00 7.70 4.70
C LEU A 82 5.35 7.04 4.94
N PHE A 83 6.44 7.74 4.62
CA PHE A 83 7.80 7.20 4.67
C PHE A 83 8.25 6.72 6.07
N PRO A 84 7.97 7.44 7.18
CA PRO A 84 8.37 6.95 8.51
C PRO A 84 7.72 5.61 8.86
N LEU A 85 6.42 5.45 8.54
CA LEU A 85 5.72 4.20 8.79
C LEU A 85 6.26 3.07 7.92
N HIS A 86 6.57 3.36 6.64
CA HIS A 86 7.18 2.39 5.73
C HIS A 86 8.53 1.88 6.27
N VAL A 87 9.40 2.78 6.71
CA VAL A 87 10.71 2.40 7.28
C VAL A 87 10.55 1.56 8.55
N VAL A 88 9.62 1.92 9.44
CA VAL A 88 9.33 1.12 10.64
C VAL A 88 8.89 -0.29 10.27
N MET A 89 7.95 -0.44 9.33
CA MET A 89 7.49 -1.76 8.89
C MET A 89 8.61 -2.55 8.21
N LEU A 90 9.44 -1.91 7.38
CA LEU A 90 10.58 -2.54 6.73
C LEU A 90 11.59 -3.10 7.75
N LEU A 91 11.85 -2.37 8.84
CA LEU A 91 12.69 -2.85 9.94
C LEU A 91 12.05 -4.02 10.71
N VAL A 92 10.73 -4.03 10.87
CA VAL A 92 10.00 -5.16 11.47
C VAL A 92 10.15 -6.41 10.61
N PHE A 93 9.98 -6.31 9.28
CA PHE A 93 10.20 -7.43 8.37
C PHE A 93 11.66 -7.90 8.34
N LEU A 94 12.62 -6.97 8.47
CA LEU A 94 14.02 -7.30 8.65
C LEU A 94 14.27 -8.11 9.93
N ALA A 95 13.67 -7.70 11.05
CA ALA A 95 13.75 -8.45 12.29
C ALA A 95 13.17 -9.87 12.14
N PHE A 96 12.08 -10.03 11.39
CA PHE A 96 11.50 -11.35 11.09
C PHE A 96 12.43 -12.24 10.26
N GLU A 97 13.06 -11.73 9.20
CA GLU A 97 14.02 -12.51 8.41
C GLU A 97 15.28 -12.89 9.21
N VAL A 98 15.77 -11.98 10.06
CA VAL A 98 16.88 -12.30 10.97
C VAL A 98 16.47 -13.38 11.98
N ALA A 99 15.26 -13.30 12.55
CA ALA A 99 14.75 -14.31 13.45
C ALA A 99 14.59 -15.68 12.75
N LYS A 100 14.11 -15.70 11.51
CA LYS A 100 14.08 -16.91 10.67
C LYS A 100 15.48 -17.51 10.49
N TYR A 101 16.47 -16.69 10.15
CA TYR A 101 17.85 -17.15 9.96
C TYR A 101 18.42 -17.82 11.23
N PHE A 102 18.23 -17.21 12.40
CA PHE A 102 18.68 -17.81 13.67
C PHE A 102 17.90 -19.08 14.04
N ALA A 103 16.59 -19.11 13.76
CA ALA A 103 15.78 -20.30 13.97
C ALA A 103 16.26 -21.46 13.09
N GLU A 104 16.55 -21.21 11.81
CA GLU A 104 17.08 -22.21 10.88
C GLU A 104 18.46 -22.71 11.33
N ALA A 105 19.38 -21.80 11.70
CA ALA A 105 20.72 -22.15 12.16
C ALA A 105 20.75 -22.98 13.45
N ARG A 106 19.79 -22.77 14.36
CA ARG A 106 19.76 -23.43 15.67
C ARG A 106 18.91 -24.70 15.70
N SER A 107 17.80 -24.72 14.95
CA SER A 107 16.79 -25.78 15.04
C SER A 107 16.67 -26.62 13.76
N GLY A 108 17.29 -26.20 12.66
CA GLY A 108 17.14 -26.84 11.34
C GLY A 108 15.75 -26.71 10.75
N ILE A 109 14.83 -25.97 11.39
CA ILE A 109 13.48 -25.75 10.89
C ILE A 109 13.54 -24.66 9.83
N VAL A 110 13.31 -25.05 8.58
CA VAL A 110 13.10 -24.13 7.46
C VAL A 110 11.61 -23.78 7.42
N ALA A 111 11.30 -22.49 7.33
CA ALA A 111 9.93 -22.01 7.11
C ALA A 111 9.49 -22.29 5.65
N ASN A 112 8.50 -21.55 5.13
CA ASN A 112 8.09 -21.66 3.72
C ASN A 112 9.27 -21.51 2.73
N SER A 113 10.21 -20.61 3.00
CA SER A 113 11.45 -20.44 2.25
C SER A 113 12.63 -20.21 3.21
N PRO A 114 13.86 -20.61 2.82
CA PRO A 114 15.08 -20.31 3.59
C PRO A 114 15.24 -18.80 3.78
N ALA A 115 15.84 -18.41 4.90
CA ALA A 115 16.02 -16.99 5.22
C ALA A 115 16.79 -16.25 4.11
N PHE A 116 16.38 -15.01 3.81
CA PHE A 116 16.99 -14.13 2.78
C PHE A 116 16.98 -14.66 1.33
N THR A 117 16.19 -15.67 0.99
CA THR A 117 16.06 -16.15 -0.40
C THR A 117 15.32 -15.13 -1.26
N ASP A 118 14.07 -14.81 -0.87
CA ASP A 118 13.24 -13.83 -1.58
C ASP A 118 13.58 -12.40 -1.13
N ASN A 119 13.79 -12.23 0.18
CA ASN A 119 14.09 -10.96 0.85
C ASN A 119 15.61 -10.74 0.95
N ASN A 120 16.25 -10.44 -0.17
CA ASN A 120 17.69 -10.22 -0.25
C ASN A 120 18.12 -8.76 0.02
N ALA A 121 19.43 -8.50 0.18
CA ALA A 121 19.94 -7.16 0.47
C ALA A 121 19.65 -6.13 -0.65
N ILE A 122 19.63 -6.56 -1.92
CA ILE A 122 19.34 -5.68 -3.06
C ILE A 122 17.88 -5.24 -3.05
N SER A 123 16.95 -6.19 -2.85
CA SER A 123 15.52 -5.91 -2.70
C SER A 123 15.23 -5.06 -1.47
N PHE A 124 16.01 -5.18 -0.39
CA PHE A 124 15.91 -4.30 0.77
C PHE A 124 16.22 -2.85 0.40
N VAL A 125 17.30 -2.62 -0.36
CA VAL A 125 17.66 -1.28 -0.85
C VAL A 125 16.58 -0.73 -1.78
N PHE A 126 16.04 -1.55 -2.68
CA PHE A 126 14.94 -1.13 -3.55
C PHE A 126 13.67 -0.78 -2.78
N ASN A 127 13.31 -1.55 -1.75
CA ASN A 127 12.17 -1.25 -0.88
C ASN A 127 12.40 0.00 -0.03
N PHE A 128 13.61 0.19 0.49
CA PHE A 128 13.97 1.36 1.27
C PHE A 128 13.88 2.64 0.42
N LEU A 129 14.30 2.57 -0.84
CA LEU A 129 14.24 3.68 -1.80
C LEU A 129 12.89 3.80 -2.51
N LEU A 130 11.91 2.93 -2.20
CA LEU A 130 10.61 2.87 -2.89
C LEU A 130 10.75 2.69 -4.42
N MET A 131 11.76 1.95 -4.87
CA MET A 131 12.00 1.65 -6.29
C MET A 131 11.60 0.20 -6.65
N HIS A 132 11.00 -0.54 -5.73
CA HIS A 132 10.74 -1.97 -5.92
C HIS A 132 9.71 -2.27 -7.01
N ASN A 133 8.81 -1.35 -7.37
CA ASN A 133 7.99 -1.49 -8.60
C ASN A 133 8.81 -1.43 -9.88
N LEU A 134 9.86 -0.59 -9.92
CA LEU A 134 10.65 -0.41 -11.14
C LEU A 134 11.52 -1.63 -11.45
N PHE A 135 11.92 -2.37 -10.42
CA PHE A 135 12.85 -3.49 -10.52
C PHE A 135 12.19 -4.85 -10.27
N GLY A 136 10.85 -4.93 -10.30
CA GLY A 136 10.11 -6.18 -10.18
C GLY A 136 10.25 -6.88 -8.83
N ALA A 137 10.44 -6.12 -7.76
CA ALA A 137 10.59 -6.59 -6.38
C ALA A 137 9.33 -6.29 -5.53
N GLU A 138 8.16 -6.23 -6.16
CA GLU A 138 6.89 -5.76 -5.58
C GLU A 138 6.44 -6.55 -4.35
N GLU A 139 6.66 -7.86 -4.35
CA GLU A 139 6.25 -8.78 -3.28
C GLU A 139 7.33 -8.98 -2.20
N THR A 140 8.45 -8.26 -2.29
CA THR A 140 9.57 -8.43 -1.34
C THR A 140 9.39 -7.54 -0.12
N TRP A 141 9.77 -8.04 1.05
CA TRP A 141 9.72 -7.41 2.38
C TRP A 141 8.34 -7.02 2.87
N ASN A 142 7.67 -6.09 2.20
CA ASN A 142 6.38 -5.55 2.57
C ASN A 142 5.48 -5.50 1.33
N GLY A 143 4.83 -6.61 0.99
CA GLY A 143 3.99 -6.74 -0.21
C GLY A 143 3.06 -5.53 -0.43
N PRO A 144 2.21 -5.13 0.54
CA PRO A 144 1.32 -3.98 0.38
C PRO A 144 1.99 -2.63 0.06
N SER A 145 3.30 -2.50 0.27
CA SER A 145 4.05 -1.27 -0.01
C SER A 145 4.23 -0.97 -1.49
N TRP A 146 3.94 -1.92 -2.40
CA TRP A 146 3.96 -1.69 -3.85
C TRP A 146 3.17 -0.43 -4.23
N SER A 147 2.00 -0.21 -3.61
CA SER A 147 1.16 0.96 -3.88
C SER A 147 1.81 2.30 -3.53
N ILE A 148 2.74 2.32 -2.58
CA ILE A 148 3.45 3.53 -2.14
C ILE A 148 4.61 3.83 -3.10
N SER A 149 5.26 2.81 -3.64
CA SER A 149 6.34 2.96 -4.62
C SER A 149 5.83 3.33 -6.02
N ALA A 150 4.56 3.05 -6.33
CA ALA A 150 3.91 3.46 -7.58
C ALA A 150 3.42 4.91 -7.58
N GLU A 151 3.46 5.59 -6.43
CA GLU A 151 3.02 6.98 -6.24
C GLU A 151 4.10 8.02 -6.59
#